data_AF-A0A657K0D9-F1
#
_entry.id   AF-A0A657K0D9-F1
#
_cell.length_a   1.000
_cell.length_b   1.000
_cell.length_c   1.000
_cell.angle_alpha   90.00
_cell.angle_beta   90.00
_cell.angle_gamma   90.00
#
_symmetry.space_group_name_H-M   'P 1'
#
loop_
_entity.id
_entity.type
_entity.pdbx_description
1 polymer ?
#
loop_
_entity_poly.entity_id
_entity_poly.type
_entity_poly.pdbx_seq_one_letter_code
_entity_poly.pdbx_strand_id
1 'polypeptide(L)'
;MPSRYQPQIVNWNQDLSKTSGLGIISEANYIACANDNYLEIYRYRKIGATSATFFLILYFNLASFMLFFHFWLGVEFIWWITFISFLMIIVLSIICYHTLFNFLFAYFAPFSNPIRFNRKTGKVYLYEAVAIKWMTTFWLPFSAFKDLKKYQIKVYDWVDFHVVLQSSTGAFASGGTIELHMLFGVACKPNSHETIEYIYIGETNQFAYAWNWISHFMEYGTDRPLNKAGLRYIDYSRDDAKSFMDVEPRIKVTSRQIEGLDRASKAGSKEELAQIEQKYQLSGTVYPVY
;
A
#
# COMPACT_ATOMS: atom_id res chain seq x y z
N MET A 1 8.49 18.29 -19.88
CA MET A 1 7.04 18.55 -20.00
C MET A 1 6.40 18.24 -18.65
N PRO A 2 5.37 18.96 -18.20
CA PRO A 2 4.62 18.59 -16.98
C PRO A 2 3.80 17.30 -17.17
N SER A 3 3.47 16.60 -16.08
CA SER A 3 2.51 15.48 -16.12
C SER A 3 1.15 15.96 -16.64
N ARG A 4 0.49 15.14 -17.47
CA ARG A 4 -0.91 15.37 -17.89
C ARG A 4 -1.91 15.18 -16.75
N TYR A 5 -1.55 14.43 -15.72
CA TYR A 5 -2.45 14.12 -14.60
C TYR A 5 -2.36 15.18 -13.51
N GLN A 6 -3.51 15.56 -12.95
CA GLN A 6 -3.62 16.64 -11.96
C GLN A 6 -4.31 16.16 -10.68
N PRO A 7 -3.82 16.55 -9.47
CA PRO A 7 -2.66 17.42 -9.21
C PRO A 7 -1.32 16.71 -9.42
N GLN A 8 -0.27 17.45 -9.77
CA GLN A 8 1.04 16.84 -10.04
C GLN A 8 1.70 16.23 -8.81
N ILE A 9 2.34 15.08 -8.99
CA ILE A 9 3.19 14.46 -7.98
C ILE A 9 4.53 15.22 -7.90
N VAL A 10 5.02 15.41 -6.67
CA VAL A 10 6.35 16.01 -6.43
C VAL A 10 7.43 15.12 -7.04
N ASN A 11 8.47 15.70 -7.64
CA ASN A 11 9.55 14.97 -8.30
C ASN A 11 9.08 14.01 -9.42
N TRP A 12 8.01 14.40 -10.11
CA TRP A 12 7.59 13.73 -11.34
C TRP A 12 8.75 13.65 -12.35
N ASN A 13 8.89 12.50 -13.00
CA ASN A 13 9.87 12.28 -14.07
C ASN A 13 9.18 12.05 -15.42
N GLN A 14 8.25 11.10 -15.50
CA GLN A 14 7.62 10.73 -16.78
C GLN A 14 6.22 10.13 -16.60
N ASP A 15 5.31 10.42 -17.53
CA ASP A 15 4.05 9.70 -17.68
C ASP A 15 4.24 8.49 -18.59
N LEU A 16 3.95 7.29 -18.09
CA LEU A 16 4.11 6.06 -18.85
C LEU A 16 2.85 5.79 -19.68
N SER A 17 3.06 5.46 -20.96
CA SER A 17 1.98 5.00 -21.84
C SER A 17 1.72 3.52 -21.60
N LYS A 18 0.49 3.07 -21.83
CA LYS A 18 0.18 1.64 -21.93
C LYS A 18 0.78 1.16 -23.24
N THR A 19 1.63 0.14 -23.16
CA THR A 19 2.28 -0.41 -24.34
C THR A 19 1.84 -1.86 -24.53
N SER A 20 1.43 -2.18 -25.74
CA SER A 20 1.13 -3.56 -26.18
C SER A 20 2.38 -4.24 -26.78
N GLY A 21 3.57 -3.82 -26.37
CA GLY A 21 4.84 -4.15 -27.03
C GLY A 21 5.38 -5.56 -26.74
N LEU A 22 6.14 -6.11 -27.70
CA LEU A 22 6.72 -7.45 -27.71
C LEU A 22 7.49 -7.83 -26.43
N GLY A 23 6.99 -8.86 -25.74
CA GLY A 23 7.79 -9.90 -25.09
C GLY A 23 8.93 -9.44 -24.18
N ILE A 24 8.61 -8.74 -23.09
CA ILE A 24 9.59 -8.49 -22.02
C ILE A 24 9.49 -9.65 -21.02
N ILE A 25 10.49 -10.54 -21.06
CA ILE A 25 10.69 -11.65 -20.10
C ILE A 25 11.25 -11.13 -18.76
N SER A 26 11.54 -9.82 -18.64
CA SER A 26 12.03 -9.29 -17.36
C SER A 26 10.86 -9.17 -16.38
N GLU A 27 10.89 -10.02 -15.37
CA GLU A 27 9.99 -10.01 -14.24
C GLU A 27 10.22 -8.73 -13.42
N ALA A 28 9.13 -8.14 -12.93
CA ALA A 28 9.24 -7.14 -11.89
C ALA A 28 9.34 -7.87 -10.55
N ASN A 29 10.34 -7.53 -9.74
CA ASN A 29 10.59 -8.20 -8.46
C ASN A 29 9.39 -8.18 -7.50
N TYR A 30 8.40 -7.31 -7.72
CA TYR A 30 7.23 -7.13 -6.87
C TYR A 30 5.95 -7.87 -7.35
N ILE A 31 6.04 -8.66 -8.43
CA ILE A 31 4.91 -9.51 -8.87
C ILE A 31 4.80 -10.70 -7.93
N ALA A 32 3.65 -10.83 -7.26
CA ALA A 32 3.39 -11.91 -6.33
C ALA A 32 2.86 -13.17 -7.05
N CYS A 33 1.92 -12.98 -7.96
CA CYS A 33 1.26 -14.08 -8.68
C CYS A 33 0.73 -13.59 -10.03
N ALA A 34 0.81 -14.43 -11.05
CA ALA A 34 0.24 -14.18 -12.37
C ALA A 34 -0.40 -15.46 -12.92
N ASN A 35 -1.68 -15.40 -13.23
CA ASN A 35 -2.44 -16.50 -13.83
C ASN A 35 -3.26 -16.03 -15.04
N ASP A 36 -4.15 -16.89 -15.55
CA ASP A 36 -4.94 -16.60 -16.74
C ASP A 36 -5.98 -15.49 -16.56
N ASN A 37 -6.35 -15.16 -15.33
CA ASN A 37 -7.41 -14.22 -15.01
C ASN A 37 -6.85 -12.92 -14.44
N TYR A 38 -5.96 -13.03 -13.46
CA TYR A 38 -5.45 -11.90 -12.70
C TYR A 38 -3.94 -11.98 -12.43
N LEU A 39 -3.39 -10.80 -12.22
CA LEU A 39 -2.05 -10.51 -11.77
C LEU A 39 -2.15 -9.84 -10.40
N GLU A 40 -1.33 -10.25 -9.45
CA GLU A 40 -1.24 -9.65 -8.13
C GLU A 40 0.15 -9.08 -7.87
N ILE A 41 0.20 -7.82 -7.44
CA ILE A 41 1.41 -7.13 -7.02
C ILE A 41 1.38 -6.97 -5.51
N TYR A 42 2.46 -7.35 -4.84
CA TYR A 42 2.59 -7.18 -3.41
C TYR A 42 3.17 -5.80 -3.07
N ARG A 43 2.68 -5.21 -1.98
CA ARG A 43 3.23 -3.98 -1.40
C ARG A 43 3.76 -4.30 -0.02
N TYR A 44 5.07 -4.56 0.06
CA TYR A 44 5.72 -4.90 1.32
C TYR A 44 5.85 -3.68 2.23
N ARG A 45 5.59 -3.88 3.52
CA ARG A 45 5.81 -2.86 4.56
C ARG A 45 7.03 -3.24 5.40
N LYS A 46 7.99 -2.31 5.52
CA LYS A 46 9.18 -2.49 6.38
C LYS A 46 8.81 -2.47 7.86
N ILE A 47 8.59 -3.64 8.47
CA ILE A 47 8.17 -3.76 9.87
C ILE A 47 9.34 -3.57 10.85
N GLY A 48 10.52 -4.10 10.55
CA GLY A 48 11.63 -4.14 11.51
C GLY A 48 12.07 -2.78 12.07
N ALA A 49 12.18 -1.76 11.21
CA ALA A 49 12.54 -0.41 11.64
C ALA A 49 11.47 0.24 12.55
N THR A 50 10.20 -0.06 12.31
CA THR A 50 9.08 0.47 13.10
C THR A 50 9.12 -0.06 14.53
N SER A 51 9.42 -1.35 14.71
CA SER A 51 9.47 -2.00 16.02
C SER A 51 10.60 -1.48 16.89
N ALA A 52 11.81 -1.39 16.34
CA ALA A 52 12.97 -0.85 17.07
C ALA A 52 12.71 0.60 17.53
N THR A 53 12.13 1.42 16.65
CA THR A 53 11.78 2.81 16.95
C THR A 53 10.79 2.93 18.10
N PHE A 54 9.74 2.10 18.12
CA PHE A 54 8.75 2.09 19.20
C PHE A 54 9.37 1.74 20.56
N PHE A 55 10.13 0.64 20.65
CA PHE A 55 10.75 0.24 21.93
C PHE A 55 11.78 1.24 22.44
N LEU A 56 12.54 1.86 21.53
CA LEU A 56 13.49 2.91 21.89
C LEU A 56 12.77 4.13 22.49
N ILE A 57 11.70 4.61 21.85
CA ILE A 57 10.92 5.75 22.34
C ILE A 57 10.22 5.42 23.66
N LEU A 58 9.68 4.21 23.80
CA LEU A 58 9.07 3.73 25.04
C LEU A 58 10.08 3.74 26.19
N TYR A 59 11.30 3.26 25.95
CA TYR A 59 12.39 3.29 26.94
C TYR A 59 12.74 4.73 27.35
N PHE A 60 12.92 5.64 26.40
CA PHE A 60 13.19 7.05 26.69
C PHE A 60 12.05 7.73 27.47
N ASN A 61 10.79 7.39 27.16
CA ASN A 61 9.63 7.89 27.89
C ASN A 61 9.63 7.41 29.35
N LEU A 62 9.89 6.13 29.57
CA LEU A 62 9.98 5.55 30.92
C LEU A 62 11.15 6.15 31.73
N ALA A 63 12.33 6.31 31.11
CA ALA A 63 13.47 6.95 31.74
C ALA A 63 13.17 8.41 32.14
N SER A 64 12.47 9.16 31.27
CA SER A 64 12.05 10.53 31.56
C SER A 64 11.04 10.59 32.72
N PHE A 65 10.12 9.63 32.78
CA PHE A 65 9.18 9.49 33.89
C PHE A 65 9.91 9.23 35.21
N MET A 66 10.85 8.28 35.24
CA MET A 66 11.67 8.00 36.42
C MET A 66 12.48 9.23 36.88
N LEU A 67 13.08 9.96 35.93
CA LEU A 67 13.83 11.18 36.20
C LEU A 67 12.93 12.28 36.81
N PHE A 68 11.71 12.43 36.32
CA PHE A 68 10.74 13.37 36.89
C PHE A 68 10.41 13.02 38.34
N PHE A 69 10.11 11.75 38.66
CA PHE A 69 9.83 11.34 40.04
C PHE A 69 11.05 11.49 40.95
N HIS A 70 12.26 11.25 40.43
CA HIS A 70 13.49 11.46 41.17
C HIS A 70 13.64 12.92 41.64
N PHE A 71 13.40 13.89 40.75
CA PHE A 71 13.48 15.32 41.10
C PHE A 71 12.26 15.82 41.90
N TRP A 72 11.08 15.25 41.66
CA TRP A 72 9.86 15.60 42.39
C TRP A 72 9.89 15.13 43.86
N LEU A 73 10.35 13.89 44.10
CA LEU A 73 10.41 13.27 45.43
C LEU A 73 11.78 13.43 46.11
N GLY A 74 12.73 14.08 45.44
CA GLY A 74 14.07 14.33 45.95
C GLY A 74 14.07 15.22 47.20
N VAL A 75 15.11 15.08 48.03
CA VAL A 75 15.28 15.87 49.26
C VAL A 75 15.38 17.37 48.95
N GLU A 76 16.00 17.73 47.82
CA GLU A 76 16.07 19.10 47.32
C GLU A 76 15.17 19.26 46.09
N PHE A 77 13.98 19.83 46.30
CA PHE A 77 13.02 20.06 45.22
C PHE A 77 13.50 21.19 44.30
N ILE A 78 13.85 20.86 43.06
CA ILE A 78 14.26 21.83 42.04
C ILE A 78 13.09 22.06 41.06
N TRP A 79 12.34 23.13 41.28
CA TRP A 79 11.09 23.40 40.56
C TRP A 79 11.26 23.56 39.04
N TRP A 80 12.29 24.28 38.57
CA TRP A 80 12.52 24.49 37.14
C TRP A 80 12.87 23.21 36.38
N ILE A 81 13.72 22.35 36.96
CA ILE A 81 14.07 21.05 36.37
C ILE A 81 12.82 20.17 36.29
N THR A 82 12.06 20.11 37.39
CA THR A 82 10.81 19.37 37.48
C THR A 82 9.80 19.82 36.41
N PHE A 83 9.66 21.13 36.21
CA PHE A 83 8.78 21.70 35.18
C PHE A 83 9.23 21.34 33.76
N ILE A 84 10.53 21.45 33.46
CA ILE A 84 11.08 21.06 32.16
C ILE A 84 10.90 19.56 31.92
N SER A 85 11.18 18.72 32.92
CA SER A 85 10.98 17.28 32.85
C SER A 85 9.51 16.92 32.58
N PHE A 86 8.57 17.64 33.21
CA PHE A 86 7.14 17.46 32.95
C PHE A 86 6.74 17.79 31.50
N LEU A 87 7.22 18.91 30.96
CA LEU A 87 6.96 19.27 29.56
C LEU A 87 7.57 18.25 28.59
N MET A 88 8.78 17.78 28.88
CA MET A 88 9.44 16.73 28.10
C MET A 88 8.66 15.42 28.11
N ILE A 89 8.09 15.02 29.25
CA ILE A 89 7.23 13.84 29.35
C ILE A 89 6.01 13.99 28.44
N ILE A 90 5.33 15.13 28.46
CA ILE A 90 4.16 15.36 27.60
C ILE A 90 4.51 15.15 26.12
N VAL A 91 5.60 15.77 25.66
CA VAL A 91 6.05 15.65 24.26
C VAL A 91 6.42 14.21 23.93
N LEU A 92 7.21 13.54 24.77
CA LEU A 92 7.60 12.16 24.56
C LEU A 92 6.40 11.20 24.59
N SER A 93 5.39 11.46 25.42
CA SER A 93 4.19 10.63 25.51
C SER A 93 3.32 10.75 24.25
N ILE A 94 3.22 11.95 23.66
CA ILE A 94 2.57 12.14 22.35
C ILE A 94 3.31 11.35 21.27
N ILE A 95 4.64 11.49 21.20
CA ILE A 95 5.45 10.75 20.23
C ILE A 95 5.30 9.23 20.44
N CYS A 96 5.35 8.76 21.69
CA CYS A 96 5.17 7.36 22.05
C CYS A 96 3.80 6.82 21.64
N TYR A 97 2.74 7.63 21.74
CA TYR A 97 1.40 7.25 21.31
C TYR A 97 1.31 7.10 19.78
N HIS A 98 1.93 8.01 19.02
CA HIS A 98 2.04 7.89 17.56
C HIS A 98 2.86 6.66 17.14
N THR A 99 3.98 6.38 17.81
CA THR A 99 4.81 5.22 17.48
C THR A 99 4.16 3.91 17.90
N LEU A 100 3.38 3.90 18.98
CA LEU A 100 2.52 2.77 19.34
C LEU A 100 1.51 2.48 18.22
N PHE A 101 0.82 3.50 17.70
CA PHE A 101 -0.12 3.28 16.60
C PHE A 101 0.58 2.71 15.35
N ASN A 102 1.74 3.26 14.96
CA ASN A 102 2.52 2.74 13.83
C ASN A 102 3.01 1.31 14.07
N PHE A 103 3.45 0.99 15.28
CA PHE A 103 3.80 -0.37 15.70
C PHE A 103 2.58 -1.29 15.55
N LEU A 104 1.44 -0.96 16.15
CA LEU A 104 0.25 -1.80 16.04
C LEU A 104 -0.23 -1.93 14.59
N PHE A 105 -0.18 -0.86 13.79
CA PHE A 105 -0.46 -0.93 12.36
C PHE A 105 0.48 -1.92 11.65
N ALA A 106 1.77 -1.89 11.97
CA ALA A 106 2.77 -2.78 11.39
C ALA A 106 2.50 -4.28 11.64
N TYR A 107 1.85 -4.63 12.76
CA TYR A 107 1.60 -6.02 13.15
C TYR A 107 0.15 -6.49 12.95
N PHE A 108 -0.83 -5.61 13.13
CA PHE A 108 -2.26 -5.96 13.14
C PHE A 108 -3.00 -5.59 11.85
N ALA A 109 -2.52 -4.61 11.09
CA ALA A 109 -3.12 -4.34 9.79
C ALA A 109 -2.72 -5.43 8.79
N PRO A 110 -3.58 -5.72 7.78
CA PRO A 110 -3.29 -6.68 6.73
C PRO A 110 -1.86 -6.50 6.23
N PHE A 111 -1.08 -7.58 6.29
CA PHE A 111 0.35 -7.53 6.04
C PHE A 111 0.65 -7.12 4.58
N SER A 112 -0.19 -7.60 3.66
CA SER A 112 -0.19 -7.21 2.26
C SER A 112 -1.39 -6.30 1.97
N ASN A 113 -1.12 -5.21 1.28
CA ASN A 113 -2.12 -4.36 0.63
C ASN A 113 -1.99 -4.58 -0.88
N PRO A 114 -2.37 -5.76 -1.43
CA PRO A 114 -2.08 -6.09 -2.81
C PRO A 114 -2.84 -5.21 -3.80
N ILE A 115 -2.30 -5.11 -5.02
CA ILE A 115 -3.02 -4.58 -6.18
C ILE A 115 -3.26 -5.74 -7.12
N ARG A 116 -4.53 -6.00 -7.46
CA ARG A 116 -4.93 -7.07 -8.35
C ARG A 116 -5.43 -6.50 -9.67
N PHE A 117 -4.77 -6.86 -10.76
CA PHE A 117 -5.13 -6.49 -12.11
C PHE A 117 -5.83 -7.69 -12.76
N ASN A 118 -7.08 -7.54 -13.19
CA ASN A 118 -7.82 -8.62 -13.81
C ASN A 118 -8.00 -8.35 -15.30
N ARG A 119 -7.30 -9.12 -16.15
CA ARG A 119 -7.28 -8.93 -17.61
C ARG A 119 -8.55 -9.40 -18.31
N LYS A 120 -9.35 -10.27 -17.66
CA LYS A 120 -10.61 -10.79 -18.19
C LYS A 120 -11.75 -9.78 -18.03
N THR A 121 -11.76 -9.09 -16.90
CA THR A 121 -12.77 -8.07 -16.58
C THR A 121 -12.36 -6.66 -17.00
N GLY A 122 -11.06 -6.39 -17.10
CA GLY A 122 -10.53 -5.05 -17.36
C GLY A 122 -10.62 -4.13 -16.13
N LYS A 123 -10.59 -4.71 -14.93
CA LYS A 123 -10.70 -4.00 -13.65
C LYS A 123 -9.41 -4.12 -12.83
N VAL A 124 -9.13 -3.09 -12.02
CA VAL A 124 -8.03 -3.03 -11.08
C VAL A 124 -8.59 -2.92 -9.66
N TYR A 125 -8.18 -3.82 -8.79
CA TYR A 125 -8.65 -3.90 -7.41
C TYR A 125 -7.52 -3.53 -6.47
N LEU A 126 -7.74 -2.51 -5.66
CA LEU A 126 -6.79 -2.01 -4.69
C LEU A 126 -7.24 -2.39 -3.29
N TYR A 127 -6.44 -3.22 -2.62
CA TYR A 127 -6.67 -3.62 -1.24
C TYR A 127 -5.90 -2.66 -0.33
N GLU A 128 -6.61 -2.01 0.59
CA GLU A 128 -6.02 -1.06 1.52
C GLU A 128 -6.52 -1.26 2.95
N ALA A 129 -5.61 -1.22 3.90
CA ALA A 129 -5.95 -1.06 5.30
C ALA A 129 -6.61 0.30 5.54
N VAL A 130 -7.82 0.32 6.13
CA VAL A 130 -8.55 1.57 6.43
C VAL A 130 -7.74 2.46 7.37
N ALA A 131 -6.93 1.85 8.24
CA ALA A 131 -6.07 2.57 9.16
C ALA A 131 -4.97 3.41 8.50
N ILE A 132 -4.68 3.23 7.20
CA ILE A 132 -3.64 4.00 6.51
C ILE A 132 -3.94 5.52 6.53
N LYS A 133 -5.23 5.91 6.51
CA LYS A 133 -5.67 7.31 6.59
C LYS A 133 -5.21 8.01 7.88
N TRP A 134 -5.00 7.24 8.95
CA TRP A 134 -4.63 7.75 10.25
C TRP A 134 -3.12 8.01 10.38
N MET A 135 -2.28 7.48 9.50
CA MET A 135 -0.83 7.67 9.57
C MET A 135 -0.40 9.14 9.46
N THR A 136 -1.09 9.91 8.64
CA THR A 136 -0.80 11.33 8.39
C THR A 136 -1.58 12.26 9.32
N THR A 137 -2.43 11.70 10.19
CA THR A 137 -3.25 12.49 11.11
C THR A 137 -2.42 12.88 12.33
N PHE A 138 -2.26 14.18 12.55
CA PHE A 138 -1.50 14.70 13.70
C PHE A 138 -2.14 14.37 15.05
N TRP A 139 -3.48 14.30 15.12
CA TRP A 139 -4.18 13.93 16.36
C TRP A 139 -4.93 12.62 16.18
N LEU A 140 -4.30 11.52 16.60
CA LEU A 140 -4.86 10.17 16.46
C LEU A 140 -6.02 9.94 17.44
N PRO A 141 -7.29 9.85 17.00
CA PRO A 141 -8.39 9.54 17.90
C PRO A 141 -8.32 8.08 18.33
N PHE A 142 -8.82 7.74 19.52
CA PHE A 142 -8.89 6.34 19.98
C PHE A 142 -9.69 5.43 19.02
N SER A 143 -10.64 5.99 18.26
CA SER A 143 -11.36 5.26 17.22
C SER A 143 -10.45 4.75 16.11
N ALA A 144 -9.29 5.38 15.87
CA ALA A 144 -8.33 4.95 14.85
C ALA A 144 -7.84 3.52 15.08
N PHE A 145 -7.72 3.09 16.34
CA PHE A 145 -7.28 1.73 16.69
C PHE A 145 -8.32 0.67 16.28
N LYS A 146 -9.60 1.03 16.17
CA LYS A 146 -10.65 0.12 15.65
C LYS A 146 -10.48 -0.17 14.16
N ASP A 147 -9.87 0.76 13.43
CA ASP A 147 -9.64 0.63 11.99
C ASP A 147 -8.38 -0.18 11.66
N LEU A 148 -7.53 -0.52 12.66
CA LEU A 148 -6.29 -1.28 12.45
C LEU A 148 -6.53 -2.63 11.78
N LYS A 149 -7.66 -3.28 12.06
CA LYS A 149 -8.03 -4.59 11.50
C LYS A 149 -9.00 -4.49 10.31
N LYS A 150 -9.35 -3.28 9.89
CA LYS A 150 -10.29 -3.06 8.79
C LYS A 150 -9.53 -2.88 7.49
N TYR A 151 -10.11 -3.38 6.41
CA TYR A 151 -9.64 -3.13 5.06
C TYR A 151 -10.80 -2.77 4.14
N GLN A 152 -10.45 -2.08 3.06
CA GLN A 152 -11.35 -1.67 2.00
C GLN A 152 -10.77 -2.14 0.66
N ILE A 153 -11.66 -2.43 -0.29
CA ILE A 153 -11.28 -2.77 -1.66
C ILE A 153 -11.85 -1.67 -2.55
N LYS A 154 -10.97 -0.92 -3.20
CA LYS A 154 -11.35 0.05 -4.22
C LYS A 154 -11.24 -0.59 -5.60
N VAL A 155 -12.17 -0.25 -6.49
CA VAL A 155 -12.23 -0.82 -7.83
C VAL A 155 -12.09 0.31 -8.85
N TYR A 156 -11.19 0.11 -9.80
CA TYR A 156 -10.92 1.04 -10.88
C TYR A 156 -11.07 0.34 -12.22
N ASP A 157 -11.47 1.10 -13.22
CA ASP A 157 -11.43 0.65 -14.61
C ASP A 157 -10.00 0.71 -15.13
N TRP A 158 -9.55 -0.38 -15.77
CA TRP A 158 -8.22 -0.40 -16.39
C TRP A 158 -8.06 0.76 -17.37
N VAL A 159 -9.11 1.10 -18.13
CA VAL A 159 -9.11 2.18 -19.13
C VAL A 159 -8.64 3.51 -18.52
N ASP A 160 -9.16 3.86 -17.35
CA ASP A 160 -8.88 5.11 -16.63
C ASP A 160 -7.70 4.98 -15.63
N PHE A 161 -7.06 3.81 -15.57
CA PHE A 161 -5.89 3.57 -14.75
C PHE A 161 -4.61 3.79 -15.57
N HIS A 162 -3.77 4.72 -15.12
CA HIS A 162 -2.50 5.06 -15.76
C HIS A 162 -1.34 4.96 -14.78
N VAL A 163 -0.12 5.23 -15.23
CA VAL A 163 1.06 5.21 -14.37
C VAL A 163 1.98 6.39 -14.65
N VAL A 164 2.58 6.89 -13.57
CA VAL A 164 3.64 7.91 -13.59
C VAL A 164 4.88 7.39 -12.87
N LEU A 165 6.04 7.84 -13.35
CA LEU A 165 7.34 7.59 -12.75
C LEU A 165 7.73 8.81 -11.92
N GLN A 166 8.01 8.58 -10.65
CA GLN A 166 8.65 9.55 -9.78
C GLN A 166 10.14 9.20 -9.69
N SER A 167 11.02 10.20 -9.74
CA SER A 167 12.46 9.99 -9.51
C SER A 167 12.89 10.74 -8.26
N SER A 168 13.71 10.12 -7.43
CA SER A 168 14.33 10.77 -6.29
C SER A 168 15.80 10.43 -6.25
N THR A 169 16.64 11.45 -6.12
CA THR A 169 18.09 11.26 -5.99
C THR A 169 18.44 11.14 -4.51
N GLY A 170 18.91 9.96 -4.11
CA GLY A 170 19.51 9.72 -2.80
C GLY A 170 21.03 9.83 -2.87
N ALA A 171 21.66 10.09 -1.72
CA ALA A 171 23.11 10.00 -1.58
C ALA A 171 23.46 8.75 -0.76
N PHE A 172 24.48 7.99 -1.19
CA PHE A 172 25.03 6.93 -0.37
C PHE A 172 25.84 7.52 0.79
N ALA A 173 25.77 6.89 1.95
CA ALA A 173 26.59 7.25 3.10
C ALA A 173 28.11 7.11 2.83
N SER A 174 28.49 6.27 1.86
CA SER A 174 29.87 6.05 1.39
C SER A 174 30.32 7.03 0.29
N GLY A 175 29.48 7.99 -0.11
CA GLY A 175 29.70 8.84 -1.28
C GLY A 175 29.10 8.26 -2.57
N GLY A 176 28.61 9.14 -3.45
CA GLY A 176 27.90 8.80 -4.68
C GLY A 176 26.38 9.07 -4.61
N THR A 177 25.73 9.19 -5.77
CA THR A 177 24.29 9.41 -5.90
C THR A 177 23.59 8.17 -6.45
N ILE A 178 22.45 7.80 -5.87
CA ILE A 178 21.54 6.79 -6.40
C ILE A 178 20.27 7.46 -6.89
N GLU A 179 19.85 7.16 -8.11
CA GLU A 179 18.53 7.55 -8.59
C GLU A 179 17.54 6.42 -8.30
N LEU A 180 16.64 6.68 -7.36
CA LEU A 180 15.55 5.80 -7.01
C LEU A 180 14.33 6.19 -7.84
N HIS A 181 13.86 5.26 -8.66
CA HIS A 181 12.64 5.46 -9.43
C HIS A 181 11.48 4.71 -8.75
N MET A 182 10.35 5.38 -8.58
CA MET A 182 9.15 4.82 -7.97
C MET A 182 7.99 4.87 -8.96
N LEU A 183 7.26 3.77 -9.03
CA LEU A 183 6.11 3.61 -9.91
C LEU A 183 4.82 3.92 -9.16
N PHE A 184 4.07 4.90 -9.65
CA PHE A 184 2.78 5.30 -9.10
C PHE A 184 1.67 5.07 -10.12
N GLY A 185 0.69 4.25 -9.76
CA GLY A 185 -0.61 4.18 -10.40
C GLY A 185 -1.37 5.48 -10.23
N VAL A 186 -2.09 5.90 -11.26
CA VAL A 186 -2.93 7.09 -11.29
C VAL A 186 -4.32 6.62 -11.70
N ALA A 187 -5.23 6.56 -10.73
CA ALA A 187 -6.64 6.31 -11.01
C ALA A 187 -7.29 7.65 -11.39
N CYS A 188 -7.77 7.78 -12.62
CA CYS A 188 -8.42 9.00 -13.10
C CYS A 188 -9.95 8.88 -13.06
N LYS A 189 -10.63 10.03 -13.07
CA LYS A 189 -12.06 10.05 -13.37
C LYS A 189 -12.30 9.60 -14.82
N PRO A 190 -13.42 8.92 -15.10
CA PRO A 190 -13.74 8.48 -16.46
C PRO A 190 -13.66 9.61 -17.48
N ASN A 191 -12.93 9.38 -18.58
CA ASN A 191 -12.73 10.35 -19.66
C ASN A 191 -12.06 11.67 -19.23
N SER A 192 -11.29 11.69 -18.14
CA SER A 192 -10.60 12.87 -17.63
C SER A 192 -9.16 12.55 -17.24
N HIS A 193 -8.32 13.59 -17.17
CA HIS A 193 -6.97 13.51 -16.58
C HIS A 193 -6.96 13.99 -15.11
N GLU A 194 -8.14 14.20 -14.53
CA GLU A 194 -8.29 14.52 -13.12
C GLU A 194 -8.09 13.26 -12.28
N THR A 195 -7.06 13.28 -11.44
CA THR A 195 -6.67 12.16 -10.59
C THR A 195 -7.63 12.03 -9.40
N ILE A 196 -8.14 10.82 -9.19
CA ILE A 196 -8.86 10.41 -7.98
C ILE A 196 -7.83 10.14 -6.88
N GLU A 197 -6.84 9.30 -7.18
CA GLU A 197 -5.75 8.98 -6.25
C GLU A 197 -4.47 8.50 -6.94
N TYR A 198 -3.34 8.76 -6.28
CA TYR A 198 -2.04 8.18 -6.60
C TYR A 198 -1.79 6.94 -5.75
N ILE A 199 -1.46 5.83 -6.40
CA ILE A 199 -1.30 4.52 -5.77
C ILE A 199 0.14 4.08 -5.95
N TYR A 200 0.91 3.99 -4.87
CA TYR A 200 2.25 3.42 -4.94
C TYR A 200 2.18 1.95 -5.36
N ILE A 201 2.88 1.59 -6.43
CA ILE A 201 3.00 0.20 -6.95
C ILE A 201 4.28 -0.44 -6.42
N GLY A 202 5.43 0.25 -6.57
CA GLY A 202 6.71 -0.31 -6.17
C GLY A 202 7.90 0.57 -6.60
N GLU A 203 9.07 0.24 -6.05
CA GLU A 203 10.35 0.76 -6.51
C GLU A 203 10.79 0.01 -7.77
N THR A 204 11.36 0.73 -8.73
CA THR A 204 11.86 0.16 -9.98
C THR A 204 13.25 0.70 -10.28
N ASN A 205 14.13 -0.19 -10.73
CA ASN A 205 15.50 0.18 -11.06
C ASN A 205 15.64 0.62 -12.53
N GLN A 206 14.59 0.42 -13.34
CA GLN A 206 14.69 0.52 -14.80
C GLN A 206 13.39 1.01 -15.44
N PHE A 207 13.51 2.06 -16.26
CA PHE A 207 12.73 2.43 -17.45
C PHE A 207 11.42 1.65 -17.73
N ALA A 208 10.46 1.71 -16.82
CA ALA A 208 9.08 1.24 -17.07
C ALA A 208 8.88 -0.25 -17.42
N TYR A 209 9.89 -1.14 -17.33
CA TYR A 209 9.71 -2.55 -17.73
C TYR A 209 8.57 -3.25 -17.01
N ALA A 210 8.45 -2.99 -15.72
CA ALA A 210 7.37 -3.54 -14.92
C ALA A 210 5.99 -3.02 -15.35
N TRP A 211 5.89 -1.76 -15.76
CA TRP A 211 4.65 -1.22 -16.30
C TRP A 211 4.33 -1.77 -17.69
N ASN A 212 5.34 -1.97 -18.54
CA ASN A 212 5.16 -2.63 -19.84
C ASN A 212 4.65 -4.07 -19.65
N TRP A 213 5.18 -4.80 -18.66
CA TRP A 213 4.73 -6.15 -18.33
C TRP A 213 3.26 -6.16 -17.86
N ILE A 214 2.88 -5.25 -16.94
CA ILE A 214 1.50 -5.11 -16.46
C ILE A 214 0.55 -4.73 -17.62
N SER A 215 0.97 -3.78 -18.46
CA SER A 215 0.18 -3.33 -19.62
C SER A 215 -0.04 -4.47 -20.61
N HIS A 216 1.02 -5.23 -20.92
CA HIS A 216 0.95 -6.38 -21.79
C HIS A 216 0.05 -7.48 -21.22
N PHE A 217 0.11 -7.74 -19.91
CA PHE A 217 -0.80 -8.67 -19.23
C PHE A 217 -2.27 -8.26 -19.39
N MET A 218 -2.56 -6.96 -19.26
CA MET A 218 -3.92 -6.43 -19.32
C MET A 218 -4.49 -6.29 -20.72
N GLU A 219 -3.65 -6.09 -21.74
CA GLU A 219 -4.11 -5.74 -23.11
C GLU A 219 -3.87 -6.86 -24.14
N TYR A 220 -2.80 -7.65 -24.00
CA TYR A 220 -2.39 -8.58 -25.04
C TYR A 220 -2.82 -10.02 -24.77
N GLY A 221 -3.50 -10.62 -25.76
CA GLY A 221 -3.84 -12.05 -25.72
C GLY A 221 -4.70 -12.44 -24.52
N THR A 222 -5.59 -11.55 -24.08
CA THR A 222 -6.45 -11.74 -22.90
C THR A 222 -7.35 -12.97 -23.03
N ASP A 223 -7.75 -13.34 -24.25
CA ASP A 223 -8.55 -14.55 -24.54
C ASP A 223 -7.74 -15.85 -24.49
N ARG A 224 -6.40 -15.77 -24.49
CA ARG A 224 -5.51 -16.93 -24.55
C ARG A 224 -4.89 -17.21 -23.17
N PRO A 225 -4.53 -18.46 -22.87
CA PRO A 225 -3.71 -18.79 -21.71
C PRO A 225 -2.43 -17.95 -21.66
N LEU A 226 -1.96 -17.62 -20.46
CA LEU A 226 -0.88 -16.69 -20.17
C LEU A 226 0.43 -17.06 -20.92
N ASN A 227 0.75 -18.36 -20.93
CA ASN A 227 1.89 -18.89 -21.68
C ASN A 227 1.83 -18.63 -23.19
N LYS A 228 0.64 -18.72 -23.79
CA LYS A 228 0.40 -18.44 -25.21
C LYS A 228 0.37 -16.94 -25.52
N ALA A 229 0.17 -16.11 -24.49
CA ALA A 229 0.36 -14.67 -24.59
C ALA A 229 1.84 -14.26 -24.48
N GLY A 230 2.79 -15.19 -24.30
CA GLY A 230 4.22 -14.88 -24.16
C GLY A 230 4.61 -14.43 -22.74
N LEU A 231 3.74 -14.68 -21.76
CA LEU A 231 3.98 -14.39 -20.34
C LEU A 231 4.12 -15.70 -19.56
N ARG A 232 4.80 -15.67 -18.41
CA ARG A 232 4.98 -16.84 -17.55
C ARG A 232 3.97 -16.83 -16.41
N TYR A 233 3.48 -18.02 -16.05
CA TYR A 233 2.77 -18.19 -14.79
C TYR A 233 3.73 -17.93 -13.64
N ILE A 234 3.26 -17.16 -12.67
CA ILE A 234 4.01 -16.83 -11.47
C ILE A 234 3.13 -17.29 -10.32
N ASP A 235 3.63 -18.25 -9.55
CA ASP A 235 3.06 -18.59 -8.26
C ASP A 235 3.76 -17.76 -7.19
N TYR A 236 3.11 -17.61 -6.03
CA TYR A 236 3.73 -16.97 -4.87
C TYR A 236 5.09 -17.62 -4.62
N SER A 237 6.16 -16.82 -4.66
CA SER A 237 7.51 -17.27 -4.29
C SER A 237 7.44 -17.95 -2.93
N ARG A 238 8.17 -19.05 -2.73
CA ARG A 238 8.08 -19.86 -1.50
C ARG A 238 8.36 -19.08 -0.21
N ASP A 239 9.19 -18.04 -0.30
CA ASP A 239 9.49 -17.15 0.82
C ASP A 239 8.40 -16.09 1.04
N ASP A 240 7.79 -15.61 -0.04
CA ASP A 240 6.59 -14.76 0.02
C ASP A 240 5.40 -15.55 0.53
N ALA A 241 5.26 -16.81 0.11
CA ALA A 241 4.28 -17.77 0.59
C ALA A 241 4.48 -18.09 2.06
N LYS A 242 5.67 -18.00 2.67
CA LYS A 242 5.77 -18.11 4.15
C LYS A 242 5.22 -16.88 4.87
N SER A 243 5.29 -15.70 4.25
CA SER A 243 4.60 -14.50 4.74
C SER A 243 3.10 -14.52 4.42
N PHE A 244 2.72 -15.29 3.39
CA PHE A 244 1.36 -15.40 2.88
C PHE A 244 0.58 -16.54 3.57
N MET A 245 1.11 -17.77 3.68
CA MET A 245 0.50 -19.08 4.05
C MET A 245 -0.35 -19.07 5.34
N ASP A 246 -0.34 -17.99 6.10
CA ASP A 246 -1.48 -17.54 6.89
C ASP A 246 -2.59 -16.92 5.99
N VAL A 247 -2.90 -17.46 4.78
CA VAL A 247 -3.86 -16.87 3.80
C VAL A 247 -5.29 -17.34 4.04
N GLU A 248 -5.66 -17.60 5.28
CA GLU A 248 -6.95 -17.07 5.68
C GLU A 248 -6.68 -15.60 5.96
N PRO A 249 -7.43 -14.63 5.41
CA PRO A 249 -7.25 -13.25 5.85
C PRO A 249 -7.22 -13.29 7.38
N ARG A 250 -6.13 -12.81 8.01
CA ARG A 250 -5.94 -12.86 9.49
C ARG A 250 -7.19 -12.42 10.25
N ILE A 251 -8.02 -11.64 9.57
CA ILE A 251 -9.41 -11.34 9.88
C ILE A 251 -10.31 -12.04 8.84
N LYS A 252 -11.16 -12.98 9.28
CA LYS A 252 -12.28 -13.48 8.46
C LYS A 252 -12.98 -12.30 7.80
N VAL A 253 -13.08 -12.29 6.47
CA VAL A 253 -13.76 -11.23 5.70
C VAL A 253 -15.14 -11.01 6.30
N THR A 254 -15.28 -9.96 7.12
CA THR A 254 -16.40 -9.89 8.07
C THR A 254 -17.66 -9.38 7.39
N SER A 255 -17.54 -8.71 6.23
CA SER A 255 -18.68 -8.20 5.47
C SER A 255 -18.87 -8.95 4.15
N ARG A 256 -20.13 -9.30 3.88
CA ARG A 256 -20.58 -9.97 2.66
C ARG A 256 -20.16 -9.22 1.39
N GLN A 257 -20.12 -7.90 1.41
CA GLN A 257 -19.72 -7.08 0.26
C GLN A 257 -18.22 -7.20 -0.04
N ILE A 258 -17.38 -7.22 0.99
CA ILE A 258 -15.93 -7.39 0.80
C ILE A 258 -15.61 -8.79 0.27
N GLU A 259 -16.35 -9.81 0.73
CA GLU A 259 -16.23 -11.16 0.17
C GLU A 259 -16.63 -11.17 -1.31
N GLY A 260 -17.71 -10.47 -1.65
CA GLY A 260 -18.13 -10.27 -3.04
C GLY A 260 -17.06 -9.62 -3.90
N LEU A 261 -16.42 -8.56 -3.39
CA LEU A 261 -15.35 -7.84 -4.09
C LEU A 261 -14.08 -8.70 -4.27
N ASP A 262 -13.70 -9.50 -3.28
CA ASP A 262 -12.57 -10.42 -3.45
C ASP A 262 -12.87 -11.49 -4.51
N ARG A 263 -14.10 -12.03 -4.54
CA ARG A 263 -14.51 -12.95 -5.60
C ARG A 263 -14.54 -12.27 -6.97
N ALA A 264 -15.10 -11.07 -7.05
CA ALA A 264 -15.18 -10.27 -8.29
C ALA A 264 -13.79 -10.03 -8.88
N SER A 265 -12.79 -9.77 -8.02
CA SER A 265 -11.42 -9.55 -8.47
C SER A 265 -10.74 -10.76 -9.10
N LYS A 266 -11.25 -11.97 -8.85
CA LYS A 266 -10.75 -13.24 -9.39
C LYS A 266 -11.59 -13.78 -10.55
N ALA A 267 -12.66 -13.09 -10.94
CA ALA A 267 -13.58 -13.53 -11.99
C ALA A 267 -12.85 -13.81 -13.32
N GLY A 268 -13.21 -14.92 -13.96
CA GLY A 268 -12.64 -15.37 -15.24
C GLY A 268 -13.32 -14.77 -16.46
N SER A 269 -14.47 -14.12 -16.30
CA SER A 269 -15.17 -13.42 -17.38
C SER A 269 -16.01 -12.24 -16.88
N LYS A 270 -16.50 -11.41 -17.82
CA LYS A 270 -17.41 -10.30 -17.51
C LYS A 270 -18.80 -10.78 -17.09
N GLU A 271 -19.25 -11.91 -17.62
CA GLU A 271 -20.51 -12.55 -17.25
C GLU A 271 -20.44 -13.08 -15.81
N GLU A 272 -19.34 -13.74 -15.44
CA GLU A 272 -19.11 -14.18 -14.06
C GLU A 272 -19.04 -12.98 -13.11
N LEU A 273 -18.35 -11.90 -13.49
CA LEU A 273 -18.31 -10.67 -12.71
C LEU A 273 -19.72 -10.12 -12.47
N ALA A 274 -20.56 -10.02 -13.51
CA ALA A 274 -21.92 -9.51 -13.39
C ALA A 274 -22.80 -10.37 -12.45
N GLN A 275 -22.63 -11.70 -12.48
CA GLN A 275 -23.32 -12.62 -11.56
C GLN A 275 -22.88 -12.40 -10.11
N ILE A 276 -21.59 -12.18 -9.87
CA ILE A 276 -21.04 -11.88 -8.54
C ILE A 276 -21.59 -10.53 -8.07
N GLU A 277 -21.54 -9.50 -8.91
CA GLU A 277 -22.04 -8.17 -8.58
C GLU A 277 -23.53 -8.20 -8.21
N GLN A 278 -24.34 -8.97 -8.94
CA GLN A 278 -25.76 -9.15 -8.61
C GLN A 278 -25.96 -9.91 -7.29
N LYS A 279 -25.24 -11.02 -7.08
CA LYS A 279 -25.36 -11.88 -5.88
C LYS A 279 -24.98 -11.17 -4.59
N TYR A 280 -23.96 -10.32 -4.67
CA TYR A 280 -23.40 -9.58 -3.54
C TYR A 280 -23.89 -8.13 -3.46
N GLN A 281 -24.80 -7.72 -4.37
CA GLN A 281 -25.36 -6.36 -4.45
C GLN A 281 -24.26 -5.30 -4.52
N LEU A 282 -23.32 -5.50 -5.44
CA LEU A 282 -22.15 -4.63 -5.67
C LEU A 282 -22.43 -3.52 -6.70
N SER A 283 -23.65 -3.00 -6.79
CA SER A 283 -23.97 -1.85 -7.64
C SER A 283 -23.57 -0.50 -7.01
N GLY A 284 -22.44 0.09 -7.45
CA GLY A 284 -21.98 1.43 -7.05
C GLY A 284 -20.44 1.55 -7.03
N THR A 285 -19.88 2.55 -7.72
CA THR A 285 -18.49 2.58 -8.21
C THR A 285 -17.38 2.79 -7.16
N VAL A 286 -17.68 2.91 -5.87
CA VAL A 286 -16.66 2.99 -4.80
C VAL A 286 -17.29 2.47 -3.52
N TYR A 287 -16.70 1.44 -2.89
CA TYR A 287 -17.13 0.95 -1.56
C TYR A 287 -16.21 1.47 -0.47
N PRO A 288 -16.44 2.67 0.10
CA PRO A 288 -15.91 2.96 1.42
C PRO A 288 -16.65 2.06 2.42
N VAL A 289 -15.90 1.16 3.07
CA VAL A 289 -16.40 0.42 4.23
C VAL A 289 -16.46 1.42 5.38
N TYR A 290 -17.66 1.85 5.76
CA TYR A 290 -17.90 2.57 7.00
C TYR A 290 -17.87 1.59 8.19
#